data_AF-A0A2X1K162-F1
#
_entry.id   AF-A0A2X1K162-F1
#
_cell.length_a   1.000
_cell.length_b   1.000
_cell.length_c   1.000
_cell.angle_alpha   90.00
_cell.angle_beta   90.00
_cell.angle_gamma   90.00
#
_symmetry.space_group_name_H-M   'P 1'
#
loop_
_entity.id
_entity.type
_entity.pdbx_description
1 polymer ?
#
loop_
_entity_poly.entity_id
_entity_poly.type
_entity_poly.pdbx_seq_one_letter_code
_entity_poly.pdbx_strand_id
1 'polypeptide(L)'
;MSGWAIFPGQLRTLSLFLSEAKGHAKPYTAPVAATAPVDASGPKRVVAVTACPTGVAHTFMAAEAIETEAKKRGWWVKVETRGSVGAGNAITPEEVAAADLVIVAADIEVDLAKFAGKPMYRTSTGLALKKTAQELDKAVAEATPYEPAGKAQTATTEGKKESAGAYRHLLTGVSYMLPMVVAGGLCIALSFAFGIEAFKEPGTLAAALMQIGGGSAFALMVPVLAGYIAFSIADRPGLTPGLIGGMLAVSTGSGFIGGIIAGFLAGYIAKLISTQLKLPQSMEALKPILIIPLISSLVVGLAMIYLIGKPVAGILEGLTHWLQTMGTANAVLLGAILGGMMCTDMGGPVNQSSVRIRCGSAEYSNLWPDGGDYGGRYGATAGNGSGNNGGASQIRQSAAGRWQSRSGIGTVLHFGRCNSVCCS
;
A
#
# COMPACT_ATOMS: atom_id res chain seq x y z
N MET A 1 62.38 10.74 -28.65
CA MET A 1 61.99 10.20 -29.96
C MET A 1 60.54 9.75 -29.80
N SER A 2 59.52 10.37 -30.36
CA SER A 2 59.29 10.72 -31.76
C SER A 2 58.32 11.92 -31.86
N GLY A 3 58.72 12.96 -32.57
CA GLY A 3 57.91 14.16 -32.81
C GLY A 3 56.85 13.94 -33.88
N TRP A 4 55.64 14.41 -33.61
CA TRP A 4 54.58 14.54 -34.60
C TRP A 4 54.75 15.88 -35.32
N ALA A 5 55.45 15.85 -36.46
CA ALA A 5 55.51 16.97 -37.38
C ALA A 5 54.19 17.06 -38.17
N ILE A 6 53.44 18.14 -37.94
CA ILE A 6 52.26 18.49 -38.74
C ILE A 6 52.77 19.03 -40.09
N PHE A 7 52.47 18.31 -41.18
CA PHE A 7 52.86 18.70 -42.54
C PHE A 7 52.12 19.99 -42.98
N PRO A 8 52.82 20.98 -43.58
CA PRO A 8 52.23 22.27 -44.00
C PRO A 8 51.27 22.20 -45.20
N GLY A 9 51.00 21.01 -45.75
CA GLY A 9 50.09 20.83 -46.89
C GLY A 9 48.60 20.87 -46.55
N GLN A 10 48.22 20.58 -45.30
CA GLN A 10 46.81 20.38 -44.91
C GLN A 10 46.04 21.69 -44.62
N LEU A 11 46.74 22.81 -44.49
CA LEU A 11 46.12 24.13 -44.30
C LEU A 11 45.73 24.80 -45.62
N ARG A 12 46.43 24.52 -46.73
CA ARG A 12 46.10 25.08 -48.06
C ARG A 12 44.81 24.49 -48.65
N THR A 13 44.51 23.24 -48.33
CA THR A 13 43.27 22.55 -48.75
C THR A 13 42.04 23.12 -48.06
N LEU A 14 42.17 23.60 -46.82
CA LEU A 14 41.04 24.18 -46.08
C LEU A 14 40.58 25.52 -46.65
N SER A 15 41.52 26.37 -47.09
CA SER A 15 41.19 27.66 -47.72
C SER A 15 40.53 27.49 -49.10
N LEU A 16 40.95 26.48 -49.87
CA LEU A 16 40.33 26.16 -51.15
C LEU A 16 38.91 25.63 -50.96
N PHE A 17 38.72 24.72 -50.00
CA PHE A 17 37.41 24.20 -49.63
C PHE A 17 36.43 25.29 -49.17
N LEU A 18 36.89 26.25 -48.37
CA LEU A 18 36.07 27.38 -47.91
C LEU A 18 35.66 28.33 -49.05
N SER A 19 36.54 28.56 -50.03
CA SER A 19 36.21 29.37 -51.21
C SER A 19 35.22 28.68 -52.12
N GLU A 20 35.35 27.37 -52.32
CA GLU A 20 34.43 26.57 -53.12
C GLU A 20 33.05 26.45 -52.43
N ALA A 21 33.03 26.24 -51.11
CA ALA A 21 31.81 26.23 -50.31
C ALA A 21 31.03 27.56 -50.38
N LYS A 22 31.73 28.70 -50.45
CA LYS A 22 31.08 30.01 -50.69
C LYS A 22 30.49 30.14 -52.09
N GLY A 23 31.13 29.57 -53.11
CA GLY A 23 30.63 29.58 -54.49
C GLY A 23 29.37 28.74 -54.69
N HIS A 24 29.21 27.67 -53.89
CA HIS A 24 28.07 26.75 -53.96
C HIS A 24 26.97 27.03 -52.92
N ALA A 25 27.15 28.01 -52.04
CA ALA A 25 26.16 28.38 -51.03
C ALA A 25 24.97 29.11 -51.68
N LYS A 26 23.80 28.46 -51.69
CA LYS A 26 22.52 29.13 -51.98
C LYS A 26 21.91 29.66 -50.68
N PRO A 27 21.27 30.85 -50.68
CA PRO A 27 20.59 31.36 -49.50
C PRO A 27 19.50 30.38 -49.08
N TYR A 28 19.61 29.88 -47.85
CA TYR A 28 18.60 29.04 -47.23
C TYR A 28 17.43 29.91 -46.79
N THR A 29 16.32 29.84 -47.52
CA THR A 29 15.04 30.40 -47.08
C THR A 29 14.33 29.32 -46.28
N ALA A 30 14.16 29.53 -44.98
CA ALA A 30 13.33 28.65 -44.16
C ALA A 30 11.90 28.60 -44.76
N PRO A 31 11.27 27.42 -44.88
CA PRO A 31 9.86 27.37 -45.24
C PRO A 31 9.08 28.17 -44.21
N VAL A 32 8.47 29.28 -44.62
CA VAL A 32 7.45 29.94 -43.80
C VAL A 32 6.29 28.97 -43.76
N ALA A 33 6.20 28.19 -42.68
CA ALA A 33 5.03 27.41 -42.37
C ALA A 33 3.85 28.38 -42.36
N ALA A 34 2.85 28.12 -43.21
CA ALA A 34 1.61 28.87 -43.23
C ALA A 34 1.02 28.85 -41.80
N THR A 35 1.03 30.00 -41.13
CA THR A 35 0.29 30.21 -39.90
C THR A 35 -1.20 30.08 -40.23
N ALA A 36 -1.77 28.91 -39.93
CA ALA A 36 -3.20 28.77 -39.78
C ALA A 36 -3.68 29.70 -38.66
N PRO A 37 -4.88 30.30 -38.77
CA PRO A 37 -5.38 31.22 -37.77
C PRO A 37 -5.61 30.47 -36.45
N VAL A 38 -4.88 30.86 -35.41
CA VAL A 38 -5.14 30.43 -34.04
C VAL A 38 -6.34 31.23 -33.54
N ASP A 39 -7.50 30.56 -33.54
CA ASP A 39 -8.68 31.05 -32.85
C ASP A 39 -8.46 31.16 -31.34
N ALA A 40 -9.11 32.17 -30.77
CA ALA A 40 -8.92 32.67 -29.42
C ALA A 40 -9.30 31.68 -28.32
N SER A 41 -8.42 31.51 -27.33
CA SER A 41 -8.81 31.27 -25.93
C SER A 41 -7.65 31.67 -25.01
N GLY A 42 -7.95 32.20 -23.84
CA GLY A 42 -6.99 32.77 -22.88
C GLY A 42 -5.92 31.78 -22.37
N PRO A 43 -5.11 32.17 -21.37
CA PRO A 43 -3.99 31.33 -20.91
C PRO A 43 -4.49 29.95 -20.48
N LYS A 44 -4.06 28.90 -21.21
CA LYS A 44 -4.43 27.52 -20.90
C LYS A 44 -3.98 27.16 -19.48
N ARG A 45 -4.87 26.58 -18.69
CA ARG A 45 -4.56 26.04 -17.37
C ARG A 45 -4.20 24.58 -17.49
N VAL A 46 -2.92 24.29 -17.27
CA VAL A 46 -2.37 22.94 -17.33
C VAL A 46 -2.04 22.47 -15.92
N VAL A 47 -2.51 21.28 -15.57
CA VAL A 47 -2.06 20.58 -14.36
C VAL A 47 -1.25 19.38 -14.77
N ALA A 48 -0.12 19.15 -14.12
CA ALA A 48 0.73 18.01 -14.43
C ALA A 48 1.08 17.19 -13.19
N VAL A 49 1.24 15.88 -13.37
CA VAL A 49 1.71 14.95 -12.34
C VAL A 49 3.00 14.31 -12.84
N THR A 50 4.05 14.36 -12.03
CA THR A 50 5.33 13.73 -12.33
C THR A 50 5.64 12.63 -11.32
N ALA A 51 6.03 11.43 -11.79
CA ALA A 51 6.33 10.31 -10.90
C ALA A 51 7.34 9.34 -11.53
N CYS A 52 8.49 9.14 -10.88
CA CYS A 52 9.54 8.20 -11.31
C CYS A 52 9.70 7.13 -10.22
N PRO A 53 10.03 5.87 -10.54
CA PRO A 53 10.13 4.78 -9.56
C PRO A 53 10.98 5.15 -8.34
N THR A 54 12.15 5.75 -8.57
CA THR A 54 13.05 6.18 -7.49
C THR A 54 12.63 7.53 -6.90
N GLY A 55 12.00 8.40 -7.69
CA GLY A 55 11.47 9.68 -7.23
C GLY A 55 12.54 10.69 -6.78
N VAL A 56 13.82 10.45 -7.09
CA VAL A 56 14.94 11.26 -6.58
C VAL A 56 15.33 12.42 -7.52
N ALA A 57 15.38 12.18 -8.83
CA ALA A 57 15.87 13.18 -9.80
C ALA A 57 14.87 13.42 -10.92
N HIS A 58 14.55 12.40 -11.73
CA HIS A 58 13.72 12.57 -12.92
C HIS A 58 12.32 13.13 -12.63
N THR A 59 11.75 12.87 -11.44
CA THR A 59 10.48 13.47 -11.02
C THR A 59 10.57 14.99 -10.95
N PHE A 60 11.56 15.52 -10.22
CA PHE A 60 11.73 16.96 -10.03
C PHE A 60 12.24 17.64 -11.30
N MET A 61 13.17 17.01 -12.01
CA MET A 61 13.69 17.55 -13.27
C MET A 61 12.62 17.61 -14.36
N ALA A 62 11.77 16.58 -14.48
CA ALA A 62 10.65 16.61 -15.42
C ALA A 62 9.62 17.68 -15.03
N ALA A 63 9.38 17.88 -13.73
CA ALA A 63 8.49 18.94 -13.26
C ALA A 63 9.03 20.33 -13.63
N GLU A 64 10.30 20.60 -13.36
CA GLU A 64 10.94 21.87 -13.72
C GLU A 64 10.98 22.10 -15.23
N ALA A 65 11.23 21.05 -16.02
CA ALA A 65 11.20 21.12 -17.48
C ALA A 65 9.80 21.50 -17.99
N ILE A 66 8.75 20.82 -17.50
CA ILE A 66 7.35 21.11 -17.85
C ILE A 66 6.98 22.54 -17.43
N GLU A 67 7.34 22.97 -16.23
CA GLU A 67 7.05 24.33 -15.75
C GLU A 67 7.73 25.40 -16.61
N THR A 68 9.00 25.18 -16.94
CA THR A 68 9.79 26.11 -17.75
C THR A 68 9.23 26.24 -19.15
N GLU A 69 8.85 25.12 -19.78
CA GLU A 69 8.31 25.12 -21.14
C GLU A 69 6.89 25.70 -21.20
N ALA A 70 6.04 25.39 -20.23
CA ALA A 70 4.70 25.98 -20.14
C ALA A 70 4.73 27.50 -19.89
N LYS A 71 5.68 28.00 -19.06
CA LYS A 71 5.90 29.44 -18.87
C LYS A 71 6.30 30.15 -20.17
N LYS A 72 7.17 29.54 -20.99
CA LYS A 72 7.54 30.09 -22.31
C LYS A 72 6.33 30.23 -23.25
N ARG A 73 5.35 29.34 -23.11
CA ARG A 73 4.11 29.32 -23.91
C ARG A 73 3.01 30.22 -23.35
N GLY A 74 3.25 30.88 -22.21
CA GLY A 74 2.24 31.71 -21.53
C GLY A 74 1.12 30.91 -20.86
N TRP A 75 1.34 29.62 -20.59
CA TRP A 75 0.36 28.77 -19.92
C TRP A 75 0.50 28.87 -18.40
N TRP A 76 -0.62 28.81 -17.70
CA TRP A 76 -0.59 28.58 -16.26
C TRP A 76 -0.35 27.10 -16.02
N VAL A 77 0.64 26.78 -15.20
CA VAL A 77 1.04 25.40 -14.93
C VAL A 77 1.21 25.17 -13.44
N LYS A 78 0.69 24.04 -12.96
CA LYS A 78 1.01 23.52 -11.64
C LYS A 78 1.40 22.06 -11.77
N VAL A 79 2.58 21.72 -11.25
CA VAL A 79 3.09 20.35 -11.30
C VAL A 79 3.11 19.74 -9.91
N GLU A 80 2.34 18.67 -9.72
CA GLU A 80 2.43 17.81 -8.55
C GLU A 80 3.60 16.84 -8.74
N THR A 81 4.52 16.83 -7.78
CA THR A 81 5.67 15.93 -7.78
C THR A 81 5.40 14.77 -6.84
N ARG A 82 5.47 13.53 -7.34
CA ARG A 82 5.36 12.31 -6.52
C ARG A 82 6.76 11.67 -6.42
N GLY A 83 7.56 12.26 -5.54
CA GLY A 83 8.98 11.93 -5.38
C GLY A 83 9.28 11.05 -4.16
N SER A 84 10.57 10.84 -3.90
CA SER A 84 11.06 10.09 -2.74
C SER A 84 10.71 10.74 -1.40
N VAL A 85 10.52 12.06 -1.39
CA VAL A 85 10.09 12.86 -0.23
C VAL A 85 8.57 12.89 -0.01
N GLY A 86 7.80 12.20 -0.87
CA GLY A 86 6.33 12.23 -0.87
C GLY A 86 5.73 13.17 -1.92
N ALA A 87 4.44 13.46 -1.78
CA ALA A 87 3.73 14.39 -2.67
C ALA A 87 4.09 15.86 -2.39
N GLY A 88 4.72 16.52 -3.37
CA GLY A 88 4.97 17.97 -3.38
C GLY A 88 3.98 18.70 -4.28
N ASN A 89 3.63 19.95 -3.92
CA ASN A 89 2.74 20.82 -4.69
C ASN A 89 1.39 20.17 -5.09
N ALA A 90 0.75 19.48 -4.14
CA ALA A 90 -0.50 18.76 -4.37
C ALA A 90 -1.55 19.63 -5.09
N ILE A 91 -2.12 19.08 -6.16
CA ILE A 91 -3.16 19.74 -6.96
C ILE A 91 -4.51 19.59 -6.24
N THR A 92 -5.18 20.71 -6.04
CA THR A 92 -6.47 20.84 -5.36
C THR A 92 -7.65 20.55 -6.31
N PRO A 93 -8.82 20.13 -5.82
CA PRO A 93 -9.99 19.86 -6.66
C PRO A 93 -10.42 21.07 -7.51
N GLU A 94 -10.29 22.28 -6.97
CA GLU A 94 -10.62 23.53 -7.64
C GLU A 94 -9.69 23.78 -8.85
N GLU A 95 -8.40 23.47 -8.69
CA GLU A 95 -7.41 23.55 -9.77
C GLU A 95 -7.65 22.49 -10.85
N VAL A 96 -8.10 21.28 -10.47
CA VAL A 96 -8.49 20.27 -11.46
C VAL A 96 -9.73 20.72 -12.22
N ALA A 97 -10.74 21.27 -11.54
CA ALA A 97 -11.96 21.75 -12.18
C ALA A 97 -11.66 22.87 -13.20
N ALA A 98 -10.72 23.77 -12.87
CA ALA A 98 -10.29 24.85 -13.74
C ALA A 98 -9.23 24.44 -14.79
N ALA A 99 -8.75 23.20 -14.79
CA ALA A 99 -7.75 22.73 -15.75
C ALA A 99 -8.38 22.43 -17.11
N ASP A 100 -7.73 22.92 -18.16
CA ASP A 100 -8.05 22.65 -19.57
C ASP A 100 -7.34 21.38 -20.06
N LEU A 101 -6.20 21.03 -19.45
CA LEU A 101 -5.36 19.90 -19.85
C LEU A 101 -4.66 19.29 -18.63
N VAL A 102 -4.65 17.96 -18.58
CA VAL A 102 -3.93 17.16 -17.57
C VAL A 102 -2.76 16.42 -18.23
N ILE A 103 -1.53 16.63 -17.76
CA ILE A 103 -0.34 15.93 -18.25
C ILE A 103 0.19 14.99 -17.17
N VAL A 104 0.22 13.69 -17.44
CA VAL A 104 0.74 12.67 -16.52
C VAL A 104 2.07 12.16 -17.05
N ALA A 105 3.17 12.67 -16.52
CA ALA A 105 4.52 12.17 -16.79
C ALA A 105 4.91 11.18 -15.69
N ALA A 106 4.49 9.91 -15.81
CA ALA A 106 4.63 8.91 -14.76
C ALA A 106 5.11 7.56 -15.30
N ASP A 107 6.20 7.07 -14.70
CA ASP A 107 6.78 5.74 -14.93
C ASP A 107 6.32 4.71 -13.87
N ILE A 108 5.39 5.11 -13.00
CA ILE A 108 4.72 4.26 -12.00
C ILE A 108 3.22 4.52 -12.02
N GLU A 109 2.45 3.63 -11.40
CA GLU A 109 1.04 3.89 -11.12
C GLU A 109 0.88 5.03 -10.10
N VAL A 110 0.00 5.96 -10.44
CA VAL A 110 -0.36 7.12 -9.62
C VAL A 110 -1.88 7.20 -9.54
N ASP A 111 -2.40 7.70 -8.41
CA ASP A 111 -3.84 7.91 -8.26
C ASP A 111 -4.29 9.08 -9.15
N LEU A 112 -5.03 8.73 -10.21
CA LEU A 112 -5.56 9.67 -11.20
C LEU A 112 -7.08 9.84 -11.08
N ALA A 113 -7.72 9.26 -10.06
CA ALA A 113 -9.17 9.29 -9.92
C ALA A 113 -9.72 10.72 -9.85
N LYS A 114 -8.93 11.67 -9.32
CA LYS A 114 -9.28 13.10 -9.25
C LYS A 114 -9.36 13.80 -10.61
N PHE A 115 -8.82 13.22 -11.68
CA PHE A 115 -8.81 13.78 -13.03
C PHE A 115 -9.86 13.15 -13.97
N ALA A 116 -10.83 12.42 -13.43
CA ALA A 116 -11.90 11.81 -14.21
C ALA A 116 -12.65 12.84 -15.08
N GLY A 117 -12.86 12.51 -16.35
CA GLY A 117 -13.54 13.34 -17.35
C GLY A 117 -12.69 14.48 -17.95
N LYS A 118 -11.45 14.70 -17.48
CA LYS A 118 -10.58 15.76 -18.02
C LYS A 118 -9.74 15.27 -19.21
N PRO A 119 -9.43 16.13 -20.20
CA PRO A 119 -8.50 15.80 -21.27
C PRO A 119 -7.14 15.48 -20.68
N MET A 120 -6.69 14.24 -20.85
CA MET A 120 -5.48 13.72 -20.22
C MET A 120 -4.52 13.17 -21.28
N TYR A 121 -3.24 13.52 -21.11
CA TYR A 121 -2.13 12.95 -21.88
C TYR A 121 -1.15 12.26 -20.92
N ARG A 122 -0.79 11.00 -21.22
CA ARG A 122 0.15 10.22 -20.40
C ARG A 122 1.45 9.98 -21.14
N THR A 123 2.57 10.25 -20.49
CA THR A 123 3.94 10.03 -20.99
C THR A 123 4.88 9.56 -19.87
N SER A 124 6.13 9.28 -20.20
CA SER A 124 7.20 8.91 -19.25
C SER A 124 7.92 10.13 -18.69
N THR A 125 8.54 10.02 -17.50
CA THR A 125 9.34 11.14 -16.96
C THR A 125 10.57 11.42 -17.83
N GLY A 126 11.14 10.38 -18.45
CA GLY A 126 12.28 10.51 -19.35
C GLY A 126 11.96 11.27 -20.64
N LEU A 127 10.80 11.03 -21.25
CA LEU A 127 10.36 11.79 -22.44
C LEU A 127 9.96 13.21 -22.08
N ALA A 128 9.23 13.40 -20.98
CA ALA A 128 8.86 14.72 -20.48
C ALA A 128 10.08 15.60 -20.17
N LEU A 129 11.21 15.01 -19.77
CA LEU A 129 12.47 15.73 -19.52
C LEU A 129 13.27 16.01 -20.80
N LYS A 130 13.44 15.01 -21.68
CA LYS A 130 14.31 15.15 -22.87
C LYS A 130 13.63 15.84 -24.05
N LYS A 131 12.31 15.72 -24.16
CA LYS A 131 11.51 16.15 -25.32
C LYS A 131 10.28 16.94 -24.88
N THR A 132 10.44 17.78 -23.85
CA THR A 132 9.34 18.50 -23.19
C THR A 132 8.42 19.23 -24.17
N ALA A 133 8.97 20.03 -25.10
CA ALA A 133 8.17 20.77 -26.07
C ALA A 133 7.30 19.85 -26.95
N GLN A 134 7.89 18.76 -27.46
CA GLN A 134 7.19 17.79 -28.30
C GLN A 134 6.07 17.08 -27.53
N GLU A 135 6.31 16.73 -26.26
CA GLU A 135 5.31 16.07 -25.43
C GLU A 135 4.17 17.03 -25.03
N LEU A 136 4.45 18.33 -24.84
CA LEU A 136 3.41 19.35 -24.64
C LEU A 136 2.58 19.58 -25.90
N ASP A 137 3.20 19.56 -27.09
CA ASP A 137 2.49 19.67 -28.37
C ASP A 137 1.56 18.47 -28.61
N LYS A 138 2.07 17.25 -28.37
CA LYS A 138 1.26 16.04 -28.42
C LYS A 138 0.14 16.06 -27.38
N ALA A 139 0.41 16.55 -26.17
CA ALA A 139 -0.62 16.64 -25.15
C ALA A 139 -1.79 17.52 -25.60
N VAL A 140 -1.56 18.60 -26.34
CA VAL A 140 -2.63 19.43 -26.89
C VAL A 140 -3.40 18.73 -28.02
N ALA A 141 -2.74 17.89 -28.81
CA ALA A 141 -3.34 17.23 -29.96
C ALA A 141 -4.04 15.88 -29.64
N GLU A 142 -3.48 15.11 -28.71
CA GLU A 142 -3.83 13.70 -28.45
C GLU A 142 -4.52 13.49 -27.09
N ALA A 143 -4.70 14.54 -26.27
CA ALA A 143 -5.38 14.40 -24.99
C ALA A 143 -6.82 13.91 -25.18
N THR A 144 -7.12 12.79 -24.54
CA THR A 144 -8.46 12.19 -24.54
C THR A 144 -9.07 12.29 -23.14
N PRO A 145 -10.41 12.40 -23.03
CA PRO A 145 -11.05 12.38 -21.71
C PRO A 145 -10.71 11.10 -20.95
N TYR A 146 -10.18 11.24 -19.74
CA TYR A 146 -9.82 10.09 -18.90
C TYR A 146 -11.05 9.54 -18.18
N GLU A 147 -11.40 8.28 -18.45
CA GLU A 147 -12.36 7.52 -17.67
C GLU A 147 -11.60 6.56 -16.72
N PRO A 148 -11.80 6.64 -15.40
CA PRO A 148 -11.13 5.73 -14.47
C PRO A 148 -11.63 4.30 -14.69
N ALA A 149 -10.69 3.37 -14.93
CA ALA A 149 -10.98 1.94 -14.98
C ALA A 149 -11.24 1.42 -13.55
N GLY A 150 -12.48 1.56 -13.09
CA GLY A 150 -12.94 1.10 -11.78
C GLY A 150 -13.82 2.16 -11.13
N LYS A 151 -15.02 1.76 -10.68
CA LYS A 151 -15.95 2.63 -9.94
C LYS A 151 -15.24 3.26 -8.75
N ALA A 152 -14.78 4.50 -8.93
CA ALA A 152 -14.40 5.35 -7.84
C ALA A 152 -15.67 5.56 -6.99
N GLN A 153 -15.64 5.07 -5.75
CA GLN A 153 -16.57 5.54 -4.73
C GLN A 153 -16.43 7.05 -4.67
N THR A 154 -17.47 7.72 -5.17
CA THR A 154 -17.67 9.15 -5.13
C THR A 154 -17.57 9.58 -3.67
N ALA A 155 -16.44 10.19 -3.30
CA ALA A 155 -16.32 10.86 -2.02
C ALA A 155 -17.06 12.20 -2.16
N THR A 156 -18.33 12.20 -1.78
CA THR A 156 -19.11 13.41 -1.56
C THR A 156 -18.43 14.25 -0.48
N THR A 157 -18.08 15.47 -0.86
CA THR A 157 -17.56 16.49 0.05
C THR A 157 -18.71 17.10 0.83
N GLU A 158 -18.95 16.68 2.09
CA GLU A 158 -19.59 17.53 3.11
C GLU A 158 -19.09 17.17 4.54
N GLY A 159 -18.47 18.15 5.21
CA GLY A 159 -18.52 18.37 6.66
C GLY A 159 -18.15 17.27 7.68
N LYS A 160 -16.86 16.94 7.83
CA LYS A 160 -16.18 16.61 9.13
C LYS A 160 -14.68 16.40 8.91
N LYS A 161 -13.92 17.51 8.94
CA LYS A 161 -12.57 17.60 8.35
C LYS A 161 -11.42 16.91 9.11
N GLU A 162 -11.65 16.28 10.27
CA GLU A 162 -10.57 15.58 11.01
C GLU A 162 -10.82 14.08 11.22
N SER A 163 -12.05 13.64 11.50
CA SER A 163 -12.35 12.21 11.75
C SER A 163 -12.38 11.36 10.47
N ALA A 164 -12.65 11.97 9.30
CA ALA A 164 -12.57 11.29 8.01
C ALA A 164 -11.11 11.00 7.59
N GLY A 165 -10.14 11.78 8.05
CA GLY A 165 -8.72 11.59 7.74
C GLY A 165 -8.13 10.38 8.47
N ALA A 166 -8.20 10.37 9.80
CA ALA A 166 -7.66 9.28 10.62
C ALA A 166 -8.31 7.92 10.30
N TYR A 167 -9.62 7.89 10.08
CA TYR A 167 -10.31 6.66 9.68
C TYR A 167 -9.83 6.14 8.32
N ARG A 168 -9.58 7.03 7.34
CA ARG A 168 -9.01 6.62 6.05
C ARG A 168 -7.61 6.04 6.19
N HIS A 169 -6.74 6.67 6.99
CA HIS A 169 -5.39 6.16 7.27
C HIS A 169 -5.43 4.77 7.90
N LEU A 170 -6.34 4.58 8.86
CA LEU A 170 -6.57 3.28 9.47
C LEU A 170 -7.06 2.27 8.43
N LEU A 171 -8.07 2.60 7.64
CA LEU A 171 -8.57 1.70 6.59
C LEU A 171 -7.49 1.31 5.57
N THR A 172 -6.60 2.23 5.19
CA THR A 172 -5.47 1.92 4.31
C THR A 172 -4.58 0.84 4.93
N GLY A 173 -4.13 1.03 6.17
CA GLY A 173 -3.28 0.04 6.86
C GLY A 173 -3.89 -1.35 6.89
N VAL A 174 -5.21 -1.41 7.10
CA VAL A 174 -5.95 -2.66 7.18
C VAL A 174 -6.01 -3.34 5.83
N SER A 175 -6.38 -2.61 4.78
CA SER A 175 -6.53 -3.20 3.45
C SER A 175 -5.23 -3.86 2.99
N TYR A 176 -4.08 -3.27 3.33
CA TYR A 176 -2.76 -3.84 3.04
C TYR A 176 -2.34 -4.98 3.98
N MET A 177 -2.96 -5.08 5.16
CA MET A 177 -2.77 -6.20 6.09
C MET A 177 -3.58 -7.44 5.70
N LEU A 178 -4.74 -7.28 5.05
CA LEU A 178 -5.65 -8.38 4.71
C LEU A 178 -4.98 -9.53 3.92
N PRO A 179 -4.16 -9.27 2.87
CA PRO A 179 -3.49 -10.35 2.15
C PRO A 179 -2.58 -11.20 3.05
N MET A 180 -1.92 -10.59 4.04
CA MET A 180 -1.06 -11.30 5.00
C MET A 180 -1.88 -12.22 5.90
N VAL A 181 -3.03 -11.76 6.39
CA VAL A 181 -3.92 -12.57 7.23
C VAL A 181 -4.48 -13.75 6.44
N VAL A 182 -4.90 -13.53 5.19
CA VAL A 182 -5.42 -14.59 4.33
C VAL A 182 -4.34 -15.63 4.04
N ALA A 183 -3.14 -15.20 3.64
CA ALA A 183 -2.03 -16.11 3.38
C ALA A 183 -1.63 -16.88 4.65
N GLY A 184 -1.49 -16.19 5.78
CA GLY A 184 -1.12 -16.79 7.06
C GLY A 184 -2.16 -17.81 7.55
N GLY A 185 -3.44 -17.42 7.56
CA GLY A 185 -4.53 -18.28 8.02
C GLY A 185 -4.69 -19.54 7.17
N LEU A 186 -4.57 -19.42 5.84
CA LEU A 186 -4.62 -20.57 4.94
C LEU A 186 -3.43 -21.52 5.15
N CYS A 187 -2.22 -21.00 5.34
CA CYS A 187 -1.05 -21.83 5.63
C CYS A 187 -1.20 -22.60 6.96
N ILE A 188 -1.72 -21.95 8.01
CA ILE A 188 -2.00 -22.62 9.30
C ILE A 188 -3.07 -23.69 9.13
N ALA A 189 -4.17 -23.40 8.42
CA ALA A 189 -5.22 -24.36 8.16
C ALA A 189 -4.72 -25.59 7.40
N LEU A 190 -3.84 -25.39 6.41
CA LEU A 190 -3.19 -26.48 5.70
C LEU A 190 -2.24 -27.27 6.60
N SER A 191 -1.51 -26.63 7.51
CA SER A 191 -0.68 -27.33 8.49
C SER A 191 -1.50 -28.28 9.35
N PHE A 192 -2.67 -27.87 9.83
CA PHE A 192 -3.54 -28.71 10.65
C PHE A 192 -4.22 -29.84 9.87
N ALA A 193 -4.32 -29.73 8.54
CA ALA A 193 -4.83 -30.81 7.70
C ALA A 193 -3.93 -32.06 7.71
N PHE A 194 -2.63 -31.90 8.00
CA PHE A 194 -1.68 -33.01 8.17
C PHE A 194 -1.67 -33.60 9.58
N GLY A 195 -2.46 -33.03 10.51
CA GLY A 195 -2.53 -33.44 11.91
C GLY A 195 -2.30 -32.25 12.85
N ILE A 196 -3.06 -32.19 13.95
CA ILE A 196 -3.02 -31.07 14.90
C ILE A 196 -1.63 -30.90 15.51
N GLU A 197 -0.87 -31.97 15.70
CA GLU A 197 0.48 -31.92 16.29
C GLU A 197 1.62 -32.11 15.28
N ALA A 198 1.31 -32.33 14.00
CA ALA A 198 2.31 -32.61 12.97
C ALA A 198 3.32 -31.46 12.79
N PHE A 199 2.96 -30.25 13.20
CA PHE A 199 3.85 -29.09 13.18
C PHE A 199 4.99 -29.17 14.21
N LYS A 200 4.90 -30.04 15.23
CA LYS A 200 5.92 -30.19 16.28
C LYS A 200 7.16 -30.96 15.80
N GLU A 201 7.03 -31.74 14.73
CA GLU A 201 8.16 -32.45 14.14
C GLU A 201 8.95 -31.53 13.20
N PRO A 202 10.17 -31.13 13.57
CA PRO A 202 10.97 -30.21 12.76
C PRO A 202 11.34 -30.85 11.41
N GLY A 203 11.17 -30.10 10.33
CA GLY A 203 11.50 -30.53 8.96
C GLY A 203 10.33 -31.13 8.18
N THR A 204 9.16 -31.31 8.80
CA THR A 204 7.94 -31.72 8.08
C THR A 204 7.31 -30.57 7.30
N LEU A 205 6.51 -30.91 6.29
CA LEU A 205 5.72 -29.91 5.55
C LEU A 205 4.72 -29.17 6.46
N ALA A 206 4.17 -29.85 7.47
CA ALA A 206 3.31 -29.22 8.47
C ALA A 206 4.06 -28.16 9.29
N ALA A 207 5.26 -28.47 9.79
CA ALA A 207 6.09 -27.51 10.49
C ALA A 207 6.47 -26.32 9.61
N ALA A 208 6.80 -26.56 8.33
CA ALA A 208 7.10 -25.49 7.37
C ALA A 208 5.88 -24.59 7.12
N LEU A 209 4.69 -25.16 6.93
CA LEU A 209 3.44 -24.41 6.76
C LEU A 209 3.09 -23.58 8.00
N MET A 210 3.28 -24.14 9.20
CA MET A 210 3.10 -23.42 10.45
C MET A 210 4.10 -22.26 10.62
N GLN A 211 5.36 -22.46 10.24
CA GLN A 211 6.38 -21.42 10.29
C GLN A 211 6.11 -20.29 9.29
N ILE A 212 5.64 -20.61 8.08
CA ILE A 212 5.24 -19.62 7.07
C ILE A 212 4.03 -18.83 7.58
N GLY A 213 3.00 -19.53 8.04
CA GLY A 213 1.75 -18.90 8.48
C GLY A 213 1.90 -18.19 9.82
N GLY A 214 2.02 -18.96 10.89
CA GLY A 214 2.06 -18.43 12.26
C GLY A 214 3.36 -17.69 12.59
N GLY A 215 4.51 -18.27 12.21
CA GLY A 215 5.81 -17.71 12.59
C GLY A 215 6.20 -16.44 11.82
N SER A 216 5.75 -16.31 10.57
CA SER A 216 6.20 -15.23 9.66
C SER A 216 5.06 -14.31 9.23
N ALA A 217 3.99 -14.84 8.63
CA ALA A 217 2.92 -14.02 8.07
C ALA A 217 2.10 -13.28 9.15
N PHE A 218 1.75 -13.96 10.24
CA PHE A 218 1.07 -13.34 11.38
C PHE A 218 1.99 -12.37 12.14
N ALA A 219 3.27 -12.70 12.32
CA ALA A 219 4.24 -11.79 12.93
C ALA A 219 4.38 -10.44 12.18
N LEU A 220 4.22 -10.46 10.84
CA LEU A 220 4.26 -9.26 10.01
C LEU A 220 2.93 -8.50 9.94
N MET A 221 1.84 -9.04 10.47
CA MET A 221 0.51 -8.41 10.40
C MET A 221 0.48 -7.01 11.01
N VAL A 222 0.93 -6.87 12.26
CA VAL A 222 0.97 -5.59 12.98
C VAL A 222 2.02 -4.62 12.39
N PRO A 223 3.24 -5.05 12.03
CA PRO A 223 4.18 -4.24 11.26
C PRO A 223 3.61 -3.68 9.97
N VAL A 224 2.96 -4.52 9.15
CA VAL A 224 2.37 -4.11 7.87
C VAL A 224 1.25 -3.10 8.12
N LEU A 225 0.36 -3.36 9.07
CA LEU A 225 -0.67 -2.40 9.48
C LEU A 225 -0.06 -1.03 9.83
N ALA A 226 0.91 -1.01 10.76
CA ALA A 226 1.55 0.23 11.23
C ALA A 226 2.29 0.96 10.11
N GLY A 227 3.03 0.20 9.29
CA GLY A 227 3.75 0.70 8.13
C GLY A 227 2.84 1.36 7.11
N TYR A 228 1.70 0.74 6.77
CA TYR A 228 0.77 1.30 5.79
C TYR A 228 -0.12 2.42 6.34
N ILE A 229 -0.37 2.47 7.65
CA ILE A 229 -0.92 3.67 8.31
C ILE A 229 0.06 4.83 8.14
N ALA A 230 1.34 4.62 8.49
CA ALA A 230 2.37 5.64 8.38
C ALA A 230 2.59 6.08 6.92
N PHE A 231 2.59 5.14 5.98
CA PHE A 231 2.65 5.39 4.54
C PHE A 231 1.48 6.26 4.06
N SER A 232 0.27 6.00 4.53
CA SER A 232 -0.89 6.80 4.13
C SER A 232 -0.82 8.27 4.62
N ILE A 233 0.03 8.57 5.60
CA ILE A 233 0.21 9.92 6.18
C ILE A 233 1.41 10.64 5.55
N ALA A 234 2.53 9.93 5.36
CA ALA A 234 3.82 10.50 4.98
C ALA A 234 4.43 9.89 3.70
N ASP A 235 3.65 9.13 2.92
CA ASP A 235 4.11 8.37 1.75
C ASP A 235 5.29 7.43 2.09
N ARG A 236 6.20 7.20 1.14
CA ARG A 236 7.35 6.29 1.28
C ARG A 236 8.22 6.56 2.52
N PRO A 237 8.54 7.82 2.89
CA PRO A 237 9.31 8.11 4.11
C PRO A 237 8.71 7.57 5.42
N GLY A 238 7.39 7.40 5.50
CA GLY A 238 6.71 6.89 6.69
C GLY A 238 6.77 5.36 6.85
N LEU A 239 7.05 4.62 5.77
CA LEU A 239 6.91 3.17 5.75
C LEU A 239 7.88 2.48 6.71
N THR A 240 9.18 2.80 6.64
CA THR A 240 10.22 2.21 7.50
C THR A 240 9.98 2.46 9.00
N PRO A 241 9.79 3.71 9.48
CA PRO A 241 9.55 3.94 10.90
C PRO A 241 8.23 3.31 11.38
N GLY A 242 7.21 3.23 10.52
CA GLY A 242 5.96 2.53 10.84
C GLY A 242 6.14 1.03 11.01
N LEU A 243 6.89 0.38 10.12
CA LEU A 243 7.20 -1.07 10.22
C LEU A 243 8.01 -1.39 11.48
N ILE A 244 9.03 -0.57 11.78
CA ILE A 244 9.85 -0.72 13.00
C ILE A 244 9.01 -0.52 14.25
N GLY A 245 8.20 0.54 14.29
CA GLY A 245 7.28 0.80 15.40
C GLY A 245 6.25 -0.31 15.60
N GLY A 246 5.72 -0.88 14.51
CA GLY A 246 4.80 -2.02 14.57
C GLY A 246 5.47 -3.30 15.05
N MET A 247 6.72 -3.58 14.63
CA MET A 247 7.51 -4.70 15.18
C MET A 247 7.78 -4.53 16.67
N LEU A 248 8.08 -3.30 17.11
CA LEU A 248 8.23 -2.99 18.53
C LEU A 248 6.91 -3.15 19.28
N ALA A 249 5.77 -2.85 18.66
CA ALA A 249 4.48 -3.07 19.29
C ALA A 249 4.23 -4.56 19.61
N VAL A 250 4.62 -5.44 18.69
CA VAL A 250 4.58 -6.91 18.90
C VAL A 250 5.58 -7.32 19.97
N SER A 251 6.85 -6.94 19.86
CA SER A 251 7.88 -7.40 20.81
C SER A 251 7.71 -6.86 22.23
N THR A 252 7.02 -5.73 22.40
CA THR A 252 6.69 -5.15 23.73
C THR A 252 5.36 -5.64 24.31
N GLY A 253 4.59 -6.47 23.60
CA GLY A 253 3.30 -6.98 24.07
C GLY A 253 2.14 -5.99 23.96
N SER A 254 2.33 -4.82 23.33
CA SER A 254 1.24 -3.86 23.07
C SER A 254 0.33 -4.24 21.89
N GLY A 255 0.77 -5.22 21.08
CA GLY A 255 -0.03 -5.89 20.05
C GLY A 255 -0.60 -4.93 19.00
N PHE A 256 -1.81 -5.25 18.52
CA PHE A 256 -2.50 -4.48 17.48
C PHE A 256 -2.76 -3.01 17.87
N ILE A 257 -3.11 -2.75 19.14
CA ILE A 257 -3.37 -1.40 19.66
C ILE A 257 -2.08 -0.56 19.59
N GLY A 258 -0.97 -1.13 20.08
CA GLY A 258 0.34 -0.50 19.98
C GLY A 258 0.75 -0.25 18.53
N GLY A 259 0.43 -1.17 17.61
CA GLY A 259 0.71 -1.02 16.18
C GLY A 259 -0.03 0.16 15.54
N ILE A 260 -1.30 0.36 15.88
CA ILE A 260 -2.07 1.53 15.40
C ILE A 260 -1.42 2.83 15.90
N ILE A 261 -1.12 2.90 17.21
CA ILE A 261 -0.48 4.08 17.80
C ILE A 261 0.87 4.35 17.15
N ALA A 262 1.70 3.31 17.00
CA ALA A 262 3.00 3.40 16.35
C ALA A 262 2.90 3.86 14.89
N GLY A 263 1.91 3.38 14.14
CA GLY A 263 1.67 3.77 12.75
C GLY A 263 1.32 5.25 12.60
N PHE A 264 0.41 5.76 13.43
CA PHE A 264 0.10 7.20 13.43
C PHE A 264 1.29 8.04 13.89
N LEU A 265 1.96 7.64 14.97
CA LEU A 265 3.12 8.33 15.50
C LEU A 265 4.24 8.42 14.45
N ALA A 266 4.59 7.30 13.81
CA ALA A 266 5.59 7.23 12.75
C ALA A 266 5.23 8.07 11.53
N GLY A 267 3.96 8.03 11.10
CA GLY A 267 3.47 8.83 9.99
C GLY A 267 3.60 10.33 10.26
N TYR A 268 3.13 10.82 11.41
CA TYR A 268 3.20 12.24 11.74
C TYR A 268 4.63 12.72 11.97
N ILE A 269 5.49 11.92 12.61
CA ILE A 269 6.91 12.26 12.79
C ILE A 269 7.62 12.32 11.43
N ALA A 270 7.42 11.32 10.56
CA ALA A 270 8.02 11.33 9.23
C ALA A 270 7.56 12.53 8.40
N LYS A 271 6.27 12.89 8.47
CA LYS A 271 5.70 14.08 7.82
C LYS A 271 6.26 15.39 8.39
N LEU A 272 6.46 15.45 9.70
CA LEU A 272 7.05 16.64 10.35
C LEU A 272 8.50 16.85 9.88
N ILE A 273 9.29 15.78 9.84
CA ILE A 273 10.69 15.83 9.38
C ILE A 273 10.73 16.17 7.87
N SER A 274 9.81 15.61 7.07
CA SER A 274 9.76 15.90 5.63
C SER A 274 9.39 17.35 5.33
N THR A 275 8.53 17.98 6.13
CA THR A 275 8.07 19.36 5.89
C THR A 275 8.97 20.43 6.52
N GLN A 276 9.50 20.20 7.73
CA GLN A 276 10.28 21.21 8.46
C GLN A 276 11.77 21.24 8.09
N LEU A 277 12.34 20.11 7.67
CA LEU A 277 13.78 20.00 7.42
C LEU A 277 14.13 20.45 5.98
N LYS A 278 14.37 21.74 5.75
CA LYS A 278 14.81 22.25 4.44
C LYS A 278 16.31 21.98 4.25
N LEU A 279 16.67 21.24 3.21
CA LEU A 279 18.06 20.97 2.82
C LEU A 279 18.34 21.62 1.45
N PRO A 280 19.58 22.05 1.19
CA PRO A 280 19.97 22.52 -0.13
C PRO A 280 19.80 21.40 -1.18
N GLN A 281 19.50 21.78 -2.43
CA GLN A 281 19.12 20.91 -3.55
C GLN A 281 20.07 19.71 -3.78
N SER A 282 21.36 19.84 -3.44
CA SER A 282 22.35 18.74 -3.54
C SER A 282 22.15 17.61 -2.52
N MET A 283 21.44 17.86 -1.41
CA MET A 283 21.23 16.91 -0.31
C MET A 283 19.78 16.46 -0.13
N GLU A 284 18.84 16.93 -0.96
CA GLU A 284 17.43 16.51 -0.88
C GLU A 284 17.25 15.00 -1.09
N ALA A 285 18.10 14.38 -1.93
CA ALA A 285 18.09 12.94 -2.15
C ALA A 285 18.45 12.12 -0.90
N LEU A 286 19.32 12.65 -0.03
CA LEU A 286 19.76 11.98 1.20
C LEU A 286 18.64 11.93 2.25
N LYS A 287 17.73 12.91 2.19
CA LYS A 287 16.70 13.13 3.19
C LYS A 287 15.72 11.95 3.36
N PRO A 288 15.04 11.43 2.32
CA PRO A 288 14.12 10.31 2.46
C PRO A 288 14.80 8.95 2.55
N ILE A 289 16.08 8.84 2.15
CA ILE A 289 16.81 7.57 2.15
C ILE A 289 17.44 7.30 3.53
N LEU A 290 18.06 8.31 4.13
CA LEU A 290 18.84 8.14 5.37
C LEU A 290 18.24 8.92 6.53
N ILE A 291 17.99 10.21 6.35
CA ILE A 291 17.68 11.12 7.47
C ILE A 291 16.31 10.81 8.06
N ILE A 292 15.26 10.75 7.21
CA ILE A 292 13.90 10.49 7.68
C ILE A 292 13.78 9.09 8.29
N PRO A 293 14.23 8.01 7.64
CA PRO A 293 14.13 6.67 8.23
C PRO A 293 14.92 6.56 9.53
N LEU A 294 16.12 7.14 9.63
CA LEU A 294 16.95 7.04 10.84
C LEU A 294 16.32 7.81 12.02
N ILE A 295 16.03 9.09 11.82
CA ILE A 295 15.53 9.95 12.91
C ILE A 295 14.10 9.53 13.30
N SER A 296 13.23 9.27 12.32
CA SER A 296 11.85 8.87 12.62
C SER A 296 11.81 7.53 13.35
N SER A 297 12.58 6.54 12.90
CA SER A 297 12.60 5.22 13.57
C SER A 297 13.23 5.29 14.95
N LEU A 298 14.24 6.14 15.16
CA LEU A 298 14.83 6.37 16.48
C LEU A 298 13.81 6.99 17.44
N VAL A 299 13.12 8.06 17.02
CA VAL A 299 12.13 8.73 17.87
C VAL A 299 10.94 7.82 18.17
N VAL A 300 10.38 7.17 17.15
CA VAL A 300 9.27 6.22 17.31
C VAL A 300 9.69 5.05 18.19
N GLY A 301 10.87 4.50 17.95
CA GLY A 301 11.38 3.35 18.72
C GLY A 301 11.59 3.69 20.19
N LEU A 302 12.24 4.82 20.48
CA LEU A 302 12.42 5.30 21.85
C LEU A 302 11.08 5.61 22.53
N ALA A 303 10.14 6.23 21.81
CA ALA A 303 8.79 6.50 22.33
C ALA A 303 8.04 5.19 22.66
N MET A 304 8.13 4.19 21.78
CA MET A 304 7.50 2.87 22.01
C MET A 304 8.14 2.13 23.18
N ILE A 305 9.46 2.16 23.32
CA ILE A 305 10.16 1.43 24.39
C ILE A 305 9.94 2.08 25.76
N TYR A 306 10.07 3.41 25.84
CA TYR A 306 10.09 4.11 27.13
C TYR A 306 8.73 4.68 27.57
N LEU A 307 7.89 5.12 26.63
CA LEU A 307 6.70 5.90 26.97
C LEU A 307 5.39 5.14 26.71
N ILE A 308 5.29 4.43 25.58
CA ILE A 308 3.99 3.93 25.08
C ILE A 308 3.83 2.42 25.29
N GLY A 309 4.85 1.61 25.03
CA GLY A 309 4.74 0.15 24.98
C GLY A 309 4.23 -0.45 26.28
N LYS A 310 4.86 -0.10 27.42
CA LYS A 310 4.47 -0.61 28.76
C LYS A 310 3.04 -0.26 29.18
N PRO A 311 2.58 1.01 29.14
CA PRO A 311 1.21 1.33 29.54
C PRO A 311 0.17 0.69 28.59
N VAL A 312 0.45 0.62 27.28
CA VAL A 312 -0.48 -0.01 26.33
C VAL A 312 -0.53 -1.52 26.52
N ALA A 313 0.61 -2.18 26.76
CA ALA A 313 0.67 -3.60 27.11
C ALA A 313 -0.12 -3.89 28.39
N GLY A 314 0.03 -3.07 29.43
CA GLY A 314 -0.75 -3.22 30.68
C GLY A 314 -2.27 -3.06 30.47
N ILE A 315 -2.69 -2.18 29.57
CA ILE A 315 -4.10 -2.07 29.18
C ILE A 315 -4.57 -3.34 28.45
N LEU A 316 -3.75 -3.87 27.54
CA LEU A 316 -4.08 -5.09 26.79
C LEU A 316 -4.15 -6.31 27.72
N GLU A 317 -3.21 -6.45 28.64
CA GLU A 317 -3.20 -7.47 29.69
C GLU A 317 -4.42 -7.33 30.60
N GLY A 318 -4.77 -6.11 31.03
CA GLY A 318 -5.95 -5.85 31.84
C GLY A 318 -7.25 -6.23 31.13
N LEU A 319 -7.39 -5.89 29.85
CA LEU A 319 -8.52 -6.30 29.01
C LEU A 319 -8.56 -7.83 28.86
N THR A 320 -7.41 -8.47 28.66
CA THR A 320 -7.30 -9.92 28.50
C THR A 320 -7.68 -10.63 29.80
N HIS A 321 -7.20 -10.13 30.94
CA HIS A 321 -7.54 -10.65 32.26
C HIS A 321 -9.03 -10.47 32.56
N TRP A 322 -9.62 -9.32 32.20
CA TRP A 322 -11.06 -9.10 32.32
C TRP A 322 -11.87 -10.07 31.44
N LEU A 323 -11.44 -10.32 30.20
CA LEU A 323 -12.06 -11.30 29.31
C LEU A 323 -11.95 -12.74 29.87
N GLN A 324 -10.82 -13.10 30.47
CA GLN A 324 -10.59 -14.44 31.05
C GLN A 324 -11.35 -14.65 32.36
N THR A 325 -11.57 -13.59 33.13
CA THR A 325 -12.31 -13.63 34.41
C THR A 325 -13.82 -13.49 34.22
N MET A 326 -14.30 -13.16 33.01
CA MET A 326 -15.72 -13.28 32.68
C MET A 326 -16.14 -14.76 32.69
N GLY A 327 -16.97 -15.13 33.67
CA GLY A 327 -17.55 -16.47 33.78
C GLY A 327 -18.35 -16.90 32.55
N THR A 328 -18.64 -18.19 32.45
CA THR A 328 -19.27 -18.85 31.28
C THR A 328 -20.57 -18.18 30.81
N ALA A 329 -21.37 -17.60 31.71
CA ALA A 329 -22.59 -16.88 31.36
C ALA A 329 -22.34 -15.61 30.53
N ASN A 330 -21.29 -14.83 30.85
CA ASN A 330 -20.93 -13.63 30.10
C ASN A 330 -20.20 -13.96 28.80
N ALA A 331 -19.46 -15.07 28.74
CA ALA A 331 -18.82 -15.55 27.52
C ALA A 331 -19.86 -15.97 26.46
N VAL A 332 -20.98 -16.58 26.86
CA VAL A 332 -22.10 -16.90 25.95
C VAL A 332 -22.78 -15.62 25.45
N LEU A 333 -23.02 -14.64 26.33
CA LEU A 333 -23.60 -13.35 25.94
C LEU A 333 -22.67 -12.58 24.99
N LEU A 334 -21.37 -12.53 25.30
CA LEU A 334 -20.36 -11.89 24.45
C LEU A 334 -20.22 -12.62 23.11
N GLY A 335 -20.22 -13.95 23.11
CA GLY A 335 -20.22 -14.78 21.91
C GLY A 335 -21.48 -14.55 21.05
N ALA A 336 -22.65 -14.41 21.68
CA ALA A 336 -23.90 -14.10 21.01
C ALA A 336 -23.93 -12.68 20.44
N ILE A 337 -23.37 -11.69 21.15
CA ILE A 337 -23.25 -10.32 20.64
C ILE A 337 -22.27 -10.26 19.46
N LEU A 338 -21.09 -10.87 19.58
CA LEU A 338 -20.09 -10.91 18.50
C LEU A 338 -20.61 -11.69 17.29
N GLY A 339 -21.32 -12.80 17.51
CA GLY A 339 -22.00 -13.55 16.46
C GLY A 339 -23.14 -12.75 15.82
N GLY A 340 -23.93 -12.04 16.63
CA GLY A 340 -24.99 -11.15 16.18
C GLY A 340 -24.48 -10.02 15.29
N MET A 341 -23.38 -9.35 15.68
CA MET A 341 -22.74 -8.30 14.88
C MET A 341 -22.19 -8.81 13.54
N MET A 342 -21.73 -10.06 13.48
CA MET A 342 -21.30 -10.73 12.25
C MET A 342 -22.48 -11.04 11.32
N CYS A 343 -23.64 -11.38 11.89
CA CYS A 343 -24.86 -11.72 11.14
C CYS A 343 -25.65 -10.51 10.65
N THR A 344 -25.62 -9.36 11.34
CA THR A 344 -26.44 -8.19 11.01
C THR A 344 -26.11 -7.53 9.67
N ASP A 345 -24.93 -7.77 9.10
CA ASP A 345 -24.46 -7.02 7.93
C ASP A 345 -23.91 -7.91 6.79
N MET A 346 -23.94 -9.24 6.91
CA MET A 346 -23.51 -10.24 5.89
C MET A 346 -22.36 -9.79 4.94
N GLY A 347 -21.34 -9.08 5.46
CA GLY A 347 -20.22 -8.54 4.67
C GLY A 347 -20.04 -7.01 4.64
N GLY A 348 -20.92 -6.21 5.25
CA GLY A 348 -20.76 -4.76 5.35
C GLY A 348 -19.77 -4.30 6.46
N PRO A 349 -19.68 -2.98 6.72
CA PRO A 349 -18.68 -2.36 7.60
C PRO A 349 -18.66 -2.92 9.03
N VAL A 350 -19.81 -3.37 9.55
CA VAL A 350 -19.93 -3.92 10.91
C VAL A 350 -19.30 -5.31 10.99
N ASN A 351 -19.46 -6.12 9.95
CA ASN A 351 -18.83 -7.45 9.89
C ASN A 351 -17.29 -7.34 9.79
N GLN A 352 -16.75 -6.40 8.99
CA GLN A 352 -15.30 -6.16 8.91
C GLN A 352 -14.69 -5.73 10.25
N SER A 353 -15.41 -4.91 11.03
CA SER A 353 -14.94 -4.47 12.35
C SER A 353 -15.02 -5.61 13.38
N SER A 354 -16.05 -6.46 13.33
CA SER A 354 -16.15 -7.65 14.19
C SER A 354 -15.07 -8.71 13.89
N VAL A 355 -14.75 -8.98 12.61
CA VAL A 355 -13.68 -9.91 12.19
C VAL A 355 -12.32 -9.41 12.68
N ARG A 356 -12.08 -8.10 12.61
CA ARG A 356 -10.86 -7.49 13.13
C ARG A 356 -10.75 -7.62 14.64
N ILE A 357 -11.82 -7.33 15.38
CA ILE A 357 -11.83 -7.47 16.84
C ILE A 357 -11.63 -8.94 17.21
N ARG A 358 -12.27 -9.88 16.51
CA ARG A 358 -12.10 -11.33 16.73
C ARG A 358 -10.67 -11.80 16.45
N CYS A 359 -10.10 -11.46 15.28
CA CYS A 359 -8.71 -11.79 14.97
C CYS A 359 -7.74 -11.11 15.95
N GLY A 360 -7.99 -9.84 16.29
CA GLY A 360 -7.17 -9.09 17.25
C GLY A 360 -7.29 -9.59 18.69
N SER A 361 -8.42 -10.19 19.08
CA SER A 361 -8.59 -10.86 20.38
C SER A 361 -8.05 -12.30 20.38
N ALA A 362 -7.88 -12.90 19.21
CA ALA A 362 -7.29 -14.23 19.05
C ALA A 362 -5.75 -14.18 19.05
N GLU A 363 -5.15 -13.01 18.84
CA GLU A 363 -3.71 -12.77 19.01
C GLU A 363 -3.45 -12.10 20.36
N TYR A 364 -3.31 -12.92 21.42
CA TYR A 364 -2.14 -12.89 22.31
C TYR A 364 -2.18 -13.94 23.43
N SER A 365 -3.33 -14.53 23.77
CA SER A 365 -3.41 -15.38 24.98
C SER A 365 -3.56 -16.89 24.77
N ASN A 366 -4.00 -17.39 23.60
CA ASN A 366 -4.47 -18.78 23.51
C ASN A 366 -3.79 -19.65 22.42
N LEU A 367 -2.78 -19.15 21.72
CA LEU A 367 -2.00 -19.94 20.75
C LEU A 367 -0.56 -20.23 21.22
N TRP A 368 -0.18 -19.78 22.42
CA TRP A 368 1.10 -20.11 23.02
C TRP A 368 1.08 -20.06 24.55
N PRO A 369 0.52 -21.06 25.25
CA PRO A 369 0.89 -21.28 26.64
C PRO A 369 2.16 -22.14 26.65
N ASP A 370 3.27 -21.49 26.95
CA ASP A 370 4.52 -22.02 27.52
C ASP A 370 5.03 -23.39 27.03
N GLY A 371 6.24 -23.35 26.46
CA GLY A 371 7.07 -24.54 26.37
C GLY A 371 7.38 -25.06 27.79
N GLY A 372 6.68 -26.11 28.20
CA GLY A 372 6.90 -26.76 29.49
C GLY A 372 5.72 -27.67 29.84
N ASP A 373 5.93 -28.97 29.67
CA ASP A 373 5.20 -30.07 30.31
C ASP A 373 3.67 -30.12 30.14
N TYR A 374 3.22 -30.92 29.16
CA TYR A 374 1.81 -31.35 29.05
C TYR A 374 1.71 -32.88 29.13
N GLY A 375 2.25 -33.46 30.20
CA GLY A 375 1.77 -34.73 30.74
C GLY A 375 0.52 -34.51 31.60
N GLY A 376 -0.67 -34.66 31.01
CA GLY A 376 -1.90 -34.95 31.76
C GLY A 376 -2.75 -33.74 32.16
N ARG A 377 -3.70 -33.34 31.31
CA ARG A 377 -4.97 -32.71 31.73
C ARG A 377 -6.05 -32.69 30.64
N TYR A 378 -6.21 -33.81 29.93
CA TYR A 378 -7.46 -34.20 29.27
C TYR A 378 -7.64 -35.73 29.39
N GLY A 379 -7.51 -36.25 30.61
CA GLY A 379 -7.98 -37.58 30.95
C GLY A 379 -9.41 -37.46 31.48
N ALA A 380 -10.40 -37.67 30.61
CA ALA A 380 -11.74 -37.99 31.08
C ALA A 380 -11.64 -39.28 31.89
N THR A 381 -12.04 -39.21 33.15
CA THR A 381 -12.17 -40.33 34.08
C THR A 381 -12.98 -41.46 33.44
N ALA A 382 -12.29 -42.50 33.00
CA ALA A 382 -12.87 -43.82 32.75
C ALA A 382 -13.13 -44.48 34.11
N GLY A 383 -14.29 -44.15 34.69
CA GLY A 383 -14.88 -44.87 35.82
C GLY A 383 -15.66 -46.07 35.30
N ASN A 384 -15.16 -47.25 35.64
CA ASN A 384 -15.71 -48.59 35.53
C ASN A 384 -17.26 -48.69 35.50
N GLY A 385 -17.84 -49.39 34.51
CA GLY A 385 -19.28 -49.63 34.45
C GLY A 385 -19.75 -50.36 33.19
N SER A 386 -19.78 -51.69 33.27
CA SER A 386 -20.44 -52.66 32.37
C SER A 386 -21.81 -52.19 31.84
N GLY A 387 -22.11 -52.40 30.55
CA GLY A 387 -23.51 -52.35 30.08
C GLY A 387 -23.77 -52.04 28.61
N ASN A 388 -23.69 -53.08 27.78
CA ASN A 388 -24.59 -53.38 26.65
C ASN A 388 -24.54 -52.57 25.32
N ASN A 389 -24.59 -53.36 24.24
CA ASN A 389 -24.55 -53.02 22.83
C ASN A 389 -25.86 -52.43 22.30
N GLY A 390 -25.76 -51.64 21.23
CA GLY A 390 -26.84 -51.45 20.25
C GLY A 390 -27.32 -50.01 20.08
N GLY A 391 -26.61 -49.20 19.27
CA GLY A 391 -27.14 -47.87 18.87
C GLY A 391 -26.23 -47.05 17.97
N ALA A 392 -24.91 -47.24 18.02
CA ALA A 392 -23.96 -46.39 17.29
C ALA A 392 -23.69 -46.78 15.81
N SER A 393 -24.31 -47.85 15.30
CA SER A 393 -24.06 -48.34 13.93
C SER A 393 -25.09 -47.90 12.89
N GLN A 394 -26.27 -47.40 13.27
CA GLN A 394 -27.30 -46.97 12.30
C GLN A 394 -27.11 -45.52 11.80
N ILE A 395 -26.45 -44.64 12.56
CA ILE A 395 -26.25 -43.23 12.15
C ILE A 395 -25.09 -43.08 11.14
N ARG A 396 -24.14 -44.03 11.12
CA ARG A 396 -23.00 -44.01 10.19
C ARG A 396 -23.34 -44.42 8.75
N GLN A 397 -24.41 -45.19 8.52
CA GLN A 397 -24.75 -45.68 7.17
C GLN A 397 -25.70 -44.76 6.38
N SER A 398 -26.53 -43.94 7.04
CA SER A 398 -27.50 -43.06 6.35
C SER A 398 -26.92 -41.75 5.79
N ALA A 399 -25.68 -41.39 6.17
CA ALA A 399 -24.98 -40.20 5.69
C ALA A 399 -24.07 -40.47 4.47
N ALA A 400 -23.49 -41.67 4.38
CA ALA A 400 -22.58 -42.05 3.30
C ALA A 400 -23.32 -42.35 1.98
N GLY A 401 -24.54 -42.92 2.04
CA GLY A 401 -25.30 -43.30 0.83
C GLY A 401 -25.91 -42.15 0.02
N ARG A 402 -25.87 -40.91 0.52
CA ARG A 402 -26.45 -39.73 -0.16
C ARG A 402 -25.44 -38.89 -0.95
N TRP A 403 -24.15 -39.19 -0.83
CA TRP A 403 -23.07 -38.41 -1.45
C TRP A 403 -22.57 -38.97 -2.79
N GLN A 404 -23.02 -40.16 -3.21
CA GLN A 404 -22.43 -40.87 -4.35
C GLN A 404 -23.30 -40.84 -5.64
N SER A 405 -24.42 -40.10 -5.67
CA SER A 405 -25.38 -40.12 -6.80
C SER A 405 -25.49 -38.81 -7.60
N ARG A 406 -24.71 -37.75 -7.30
CA ARG A 406 -24.77 -36.49 -8.06
C ARG A 406 -23.39 -35.97 -8.45
N SER A 407 -22.61 -36.78 -9.15
CA SER A 407 -21.45 -36.35 -9.93
C SER A 407 -21.74 -36.54 -11.41
N GLY A 408 -22.08 -35.46 -12.11
CA GLY A 408 -22.31 -35.45 -13.54
C GLY A 408 -22.17 -34.04 -14.12
N ILE A 409 -20.93 -33.72 -14.53
CA ILE A 409 -20.57 -32.76 -15.58
C ILE A 409 -20.61 -31.26 -15.20
N GLY A 410 -19.40 -30.67 -15.09
CA GLY A 410 -19.06 -29.38 -15.72
C GLY A 410 -19.30 -28.07 -14.96
N THR A 411 -18.17 -27.38 -14.69
CA THR A 411 -17.97 -25.92 -14.82
C THR A 411 -18.20 -24.98 -13.61
N VAL A 412 -17.22 -24.08 -13.46
CA VAL A 412 -17.20 -22.72 -12.87
C VAL A 412 -17.08 -22.55 -11.35
N LEU A 413 -15.96 -21.93 -10.97
CA LEU A 413 -15.73 -21.11 -9.78
C LEU A 413 -16.97 -20.28 -9.39
N HIS A 414 -17.65 -20.67 -8.32
CA HIS A 414 -18.57 -19.78 -7.60
C HIS A 414 -18.21 -19.76 -6.12
N PHE A 415 -17.49 -18.70 -5.74
CA PHE A 415 -17.56 -18.14 -4.39
C PHE A 415 -19.03 -17.85 -4.09
N GLY A 416 -19.55 -18.40 -2.99
CA GLY A 416 -20.90 -18.12 -2.51
C GLY A 416 -21.80 -19.36 -2.40
N ARG A 417 -21.57 -20.17 -1.38
CA ARG A 417 -22.61 -20.98 -0.71
C ARG A 417 -22.13 -21.46 0.65
N CYS A 418 -22.09 -20.53 1.61
CA CYS A 418 -22.24 -20.90 3.02
C CYS A 418 -23.74 -20.85 3.32
N ASN A 419 -24.43 -21.95 3.06
CA ASN A 419 -25.80 -22.14 3.50
C ASN A 419 -25.91 -23.61 3.89
N SER A 420 -26.12 -23.89 5.19
CA SER A 420 -26.77 -25.09 5.79
C SER A 420 -26.26 -25.49 7.19
N VAL A 421 -25.24 -24.86 7.79
CA VAL A 421 -24.67 -25.34 9.09
C VAL A 421 -24.81 -24.33 10.25
N CYS A 422 -25.63 -23.28 10.10
CA CYS A 422 -25.92 -22.33 11.18
C CYS A 422 -27.32 -22.49 11.81
N CYS A 423 -28.02 -23.60 11.58
CA CYS A 423 -29.34 -23.86 12.17
C CYS A 423 -29.42 -25.19 12.94
N SER A 424 -28.30 -25.68 13.49
CA SER A 424 -28.31 -26.79 14.45
C SER A 424 -27.29 -26.58 15.54
#